data_AF-A0A9P8L6X9-F1
#
_entry.id   AF-A0A9P8L6X9-F1
#
_cell.length_a   1.000
_cell.length_b   1.000
_cell.length_c   1.000
_cell.angle_alpha   90.00
_cell.angle_beta   90.00
_cell.angle_gamma   90.00
#
_symmetry.space_group_name_H-M   'P 1'
#
loop_
_entity.id
_entity.type
_entity.pdbx_description
1 polymer ?
#
loop_
_entity_poly.entity_id
_entity_poly.type
_entity_poly.pdbx_seq_one_letter_code
_entity_poly.pdbx_strand_id
1 'polypeptide(L)'
;MSSLMAVASASLIIPAALYSVLDRSKGANSEDNILILSHGTAIILLILYVMYLYFQLGSHSHLFKAASEQGGTDEEAAEGGDTLEDEPELSPTAAGVVLLVVTVAVAACAEYLVGSIDDIVETSHISKTFIGLILIPIVGNAAEHVTAVIVSMKDKMDLALNVAIGSSLQIALLVTPFLVIL
;
A
#
# COMPACT_ATOMS: atom_id res chain seq x y z
N MET A 1 23.26 2.34 -5.40
CA MET A 1 22.87 1.46 -6.53
C MET A 1 22.65 0.01 -6.12
N SER A 2 23.62 -0.67 -5.47
CA SER A 2 23.48 -2.10 -5.13
C SER A 2 22.33 -2.39 -4.15
N SER A 3 22.07 -1.50 -3.19
CA SER A 3 20.94 -1.61 -2.24
C SER A 3 19.59 -1.38 -2.92
N LEU A 4 19.46 -0.35 -3.76
CA LEU A 4 18.23 -0.07 -4.51
C LEU A 4 17.90 -1.19 -5.51
N MET A 5 18.90 -1.73 -6.20
CA MET A 5 18.71 -2.90 -7.06
C MET A 5 18.34 -4.14 -6.26
N ALA A 6 18.88 -4.35 -5.05
CA ALA A 6 18.49 -5.45 -4.18
C ALA A 6 17.03 -5.31 -3.68
N VAL A 7 16.60 -4.10 -3.30
CA VAL A 7 15.19 -3.83 -2.94
C VAL A 7 14.28 -4.03 -4.15
N ALA A 8 14.61 -3.46 -5.32
CA ALA A 8 13.82 -3.65 -6.54
C ALA A 8 13.74 -5.12 -6.98
N SER A 9 14.85 -5.87 -6.86
CA SER A 9 14.90 -7.30 -7.18
C SER A 9 14.05 -8.12 -6.21
N ALA A 10 14.21 -7.91 -4.90
CA ALA A 10 13.39 -8.57 -3.88
C ALA A 10 11.91 -8.20 -4.01
N SER A 11 11.62 -6.97 -4.40
CA SER A 11 10.26 -6.43 -4.54
C SER A 11 9.54 -6.87 -5.80
N LEU A 12 10.25 -7.32 -6.85
CA LEU A 12 9.66 -7.93 -8.04
C LEU A 12 9.44 -9.44 -7.87
N ILE A 13 10.32 -10.11 -7.11
CA ILE A 13 10.20 -11.54 -6.81
C ILE A 13 8.92 -11.84 -6.04
N ILE A 14 8.48 -10.93 -5.17
CA ILE A 14 7.32 -11.16 -4.30
C ILE A 14 5.98 -11.09 -5.04
N PRO A 15 5.67 -10.06 -5.86
CA PRO A 15 4.49 -10.04 -6.73
C PRO A 15 4.49 -11.17 -7.77
N ALA A 16 5.67 -11.55 -8.29
CA ALA A 16 5.80 -12.69 -9.20
C ALA A 16 5.53 -14.02 -8.48
N ALA A 17 6.01 -14.18 -7.25
CA ALA A 17 5.71 -15.33 -6.40
C ALA A 17 4.21 -15.36 -6.07
N LEU A 18 3.61 -14.23 -5.70
CA LEU A 18 2.17 -14.09 -5.46
C LEU A 18 1.35 -14.50 -6.70
N TYR A 19 1.70 -13.98 -7.89
CA TYR A 19 1.04 -14.34 -9.15
C TYR A 19 1.16 -15.83 -9.45
N SER A 20 2.35 -16.42 -9.26
CA SER A 20 2.57 -17.86 -9.51
C SER A 20 1.75 -18.77 -8.59
N VAL A 21 1.44 -18.30 -7.37
CA VAL A 21 0.60 -19.04 -6.43
C VAL A 21 -0.89 -18.81 -6.73
N LEU A 22 -1.29 -17.60 -7.13
CA LEU A 22 -2.65 -17.32 -7.60
C LEU A 22 -2.99 -18.07 -8.90
N ASP A 23 -2.05 -18.21 -9.82
CA ASP A 23 -2.26 -18.91 -11.09
C ASP A 23 -2.38 -20.44 -10.92
N ARG A 24 -1.73 -21.02 -9.88
CA ARG A 24 -1.96 -22.41 -9.46
C ARG A 24 -3.40 -22.70 -9.02
N SER A 25 -4.18 -21.66 -8.68
CA SER A 25 -5.58 -21.79 -8.27
C SER A 25 -6.55 -22.05 -9.44
N LYS A 26 -6.16 -21.77 -10.69
CA LYS A 26 -7.08 -21.86 -11.85
C LYS A 26 -7.37 -23.30 -12.33
N GLY A 27 -6.81 -24.34 -11.69
CA GLY A 27 -6.78 -25.71 -12.24
C GLY A 27 -7.54 -26.81 -11.49
N ALA A 28 -8.19 -26.57 -10.35
CA ALA A 28 -8.69 -27.66 -9.50
C ALA A 28 -10.22 -27.64 -9.26
N ASN A 29 -10.90 -28.69 -9.73
CA ASN A 29 -12.31 -28.98 -9.42
C ASN A 29 -12.46 -29.46 -7.96
N SER A 30 -12.76 -28.55 -7.05
CA SER A 30 -13.56 -28.69 -5.81
C SER A 30 -13.46 -27.36 -5.09
N GLU A 31 -14.58 -26.70 -4.82
CA GLU A 31 -14.62 -25.41 -4.12
C GLU A 31 -13.91 -25.48 -2.74
N ASP A 32 -14.01 -26.62 -2.06
CA ASP A 32 -13.28 -26.90 -0.81
C ASP A 32 -11.76 -26.93 -1.00
N ASN A 33 -11.27 -27.49 -2.12
CA ASN A 33 -9.85 -27.53 -2.42
C ASN A 33 -9.32 -26.14 -2.81
N ILE A 34 -10.14 -25.31 -3.45
CA ILE A 34 -9.80 -23.91 -3.72
C ILE A 34 -9.70 -23.15 -2.39
N LEU A 35 -10.68 -23.32 -1.50
CA LEU A 35 -10.69 -22.64 -0.20
C LEU A 35 -9.48 -23.00 0.66
N ILE A 36 -9.17 -24.29 0.79
CA ILE A 36 -8.01 -24.79 1.54
C ILE A 36 -6.71 -24.28 0.92
N LEU A 37 -6.60 -24.28 -0.41
CA LEU A 37 -5.43 -23.79 -1.12
C LEU A 37 -5.23 -22.27 -0.94
N SER A 38 -6.30 -21.49 -1.02
CA SER A 38 -6.28 -20.03 -0.81
C SER A 38 -5.92 -19.66 0.63
N HIS A 39 -6.47 -20.36 1.62
CA HIS A 39 -6.10 -20.15 3.03
C HIS A 39 -4.66 -20.55 3.32
N GLY A 40 -4.21 -21.70 2.81
CA GLY A 40 -2.82 -22.14 2.96
C GLY A 40 -1.84 -21.14 2.34
N THR A 41 -2.18 -20.60 1.17
CA THR A 41 -1.42 -19.53 0.51
C THR A 41 -1.40 -18.25 1.35
N ALA A 42 -2.55 -17.81 1.86
CA ALA A 42 -2.65 -16.59 2.65
C ALA A 42 -1.78 -16.65 3.91
N ILE A 43 -1.77 -17.79 4.62
CA ILE A 43 -0.92 -18.01 5.79
C ILE A 43 0.57 -17.90 5.42
N ILE A 44 0.99 -18.51 4.32
CA ILE A 44 2.39 -18.42 3.85
C ILE A 44 2.76 -16.98 3.53
N LEU A 45 1.89 -16.23 2.84
CA LEU A 45 2.13 -14.83 2.50
C LEU A 45 2.24 -13.94 3.73
N LEU A 46 1.41 -14.15 4.76
CA LEU A 46 1.49 -13.43 6.03
C LEU A 46 2.78 -13.75 6.80
N ILE A 47 3.24 -15.01 6.80
CA ILE A 47 4.54 -15.37 7.37
C ILE A 47 5.67 -14.64 6.64
N LEU A 48 5.62 -14.60 5.30
CA LEU A 48 6.58 -13.84 4.50
C LEU A 48 6.51 -12.34 4.81
N TYR A 49 5.32 -11.78 5.07
CA TYR A 49 5.17 -10.40 5.51
C TYR A 49 5.84 -10.14 6.86
N VAL A 50 5.67 -11.04 7.85
CA VAL A 50 6.34 -10.91 9.15
C VAL A 50 7.87 -11.00 9.00
N MET A 51 8.37 -11.90 8.16
CA MET A 51 9.80 -11.97 7.83
C MET A 51 10.28 -10.70 7.12
N TYR A 52 9.46 -10.13 6.23
CA TYR A 52 9.72 -8.85 5.59
C TYR A 52 9.75 -7.69 6.59
N LEU A 53 8.82 -7.62 7.55
CA LEU A 53 8.83 -6.62 8.62
C LEU A 53 10.08 -6.76 9.50
N TYR A 54 10.49 -7.99 9.83
CA TYR A 54 11.75 -8.21 10.56
C TYR A 54 12.97 -7.75 9.74
N PHE A 55 12.94 -7.98 8.43
CA PHE A 55 13.98 -7.48 7.54
C PHE A 55 14.02 -5.93 7.54
N GLN A 56 12.85 -5.30 7.37
CA GLN A 56 12.67 -3.86 7.24
C GLN A 56 12.94 -3.10 8.53
N LEU A 57 12.45 -3.59 9.68
CA LEU A 57 12.52 -2.89 10.97
C LEU A 57 13.71 -3.35 11.84
N GLY A 58 14.21 -4.56 11.61
CA GLY A 58 15.31 -5.13 12.37
C GLY A 58 16.62 -5.12 11.57
N SER A 59 16.82 -6.16 10.76
CA SER A 59 18.13 -6.48 10.17
C SER A 59 18.68 -5.41 9.21
N HIS A 60 17.82 -4.73 8.46
CA HIS A 60 18.21 -3.76 7.43
C HIS A 60 17.51 -2.41 7.62
N SER A 61 17.12 -2.08 8.85
CA SER A 61 16.45 -0.82 9.21
C SER A 61 17.19 0.43 8.75
N HIS A 62 18.52 0.40 8.70
CA HIS A 62 19.32 1.51 8.20
C HIS A 62 19.04 1.83 6.72
N LEU A 63 18.69 0.84 5.89
CA LEU A 63 18.38 1.05 4.47
C LEU A 63 17.02 1.75 4.29
N PHE A 64 16.06 1.42 5.15
CA PHE A 64 14.72 1.98 5.07
C PHE A 64 14.60 3.34 5.76
N LYS A 65 15.31 3.54 6.88
CA LYS A 65 15.33 4.82 7.59
C LYS A 65 15.96 5.94 6.76
N ALA A 66 17.06 5.64 6.07
CA ALA A 66 17.70 6.59 5.15
C ALA A 66 16.81 6.98 3.95
N ALA A 67 15.94 6.07 3.50
CA ALA A 67 14.95 6.38 2.46
C ALA A 67 13.83 7.27 3.00
N SER A 68 13.35 7.04 4.23
CA SER A 68 12.32 7.87 4.88
C SER A 68 12.81 9.30 5.15
N GLU A 69 14.07 9.47 5.58
CA GLU A 69 14.67 10.78 5.87
C GLU A 69 14.89 11.64 4.60
N GLN A 70 15.12 11.03 3.44
CA GLN A 70 15.27 11.76 2.16
C GLN A 70 13.93 12.28 1.60
N GLY A 71 12.80 11.76 2.08
CA GLY A 71 11.46 12.14 1.65
C GLY A 71 10.72 13.08 2.58
N GLY A 72 11.19 13.25 3.81
CA GLY A 72 10.57 14.12 4.80
C GLY A 72 10.84 15.62 4.63
N THR A 73 11.77 16.04 3.77
CA THR A 73 12.26 17.44 3.77
C THR A 73 11.54 18.38 2.81
N ASP A 74 10.41 18.00 2.22
CA ASP A 74 10.03 18.63 0.95
C ASP A 74 8.52 18.69 0.64
N GLU A 75 7.64 18.23 1.54
CA GLU A 75 6.18 18.35 1.37
C GLU A 75 5.59 19.67 1.91
N GLU A 76 6.38 20.54 2.55
CA GLU A 76 5.93 21.91 2.92
C GLU A 76 6.31 23.00 1.91
N ALA A 77 6.97 22.66 0.79
CA ALA A 77 7.43 23.65 -0.19
C ALA A 77 6.35 24.14 -1.19
N ALA A 78 5.07 24.10 -0.80
CA ALA A 78 3.96 24.69 -1.58
C ALA A 78 3.49 26.04 -1.03
N GLU A 79 4.01 26.51 0.10
CA GLU A 79 3.87 27.91 0.52
C GLU A 79 5.25 28.54 0.69
N GLY A 80 5.45 29.68 0.03
CA GLY A 80 6.77 30.26 -0.19
C GLY A 80 7.38 30.90 1.06
N GLY A 81 8.72 30.89 1.06
CA GLY A 81 9.54 31.89 1.75
C GLY A 81 10.18 31.40 3.04
N ASP A 82 11.51 31.31 3.01
CA ASP A 82 12.46 31.42 4.12
C ASP A 82 11.85 31.60 5.52
N THR A 83 11.88 30.54 6.34
CA THR A 83 12.30 30.60 7.75
C THR A 83 12.58 29.19 8.29
N LEU A 84 13.73 29.05 8.96
CA LEU A 84 14.03 27.94 9.86
C LEU A 84 13.11 28.06 11.09
N GLU A 85 11.88 27.56 11.00
CA GLU A 85 10.98 27.42 12.15
C GLU A 85 10.88 25.94 12.52
N ASP A 86 10.98 25.65 13.82
CA ASP A 86 10.77 24.32 14.38
C ASP A 86 9.47 23.73 13.81
N GLU A 87 9.56 22.67 13.00
CA GLU A 87 8.39 21.99 12.45
C GLU A 87 7.43 21.65 13.61
N PRO A 88 6.14 22.00 13.53
CA PRO A 88 5.22 21.78 14.64
C PRO A 88 4.97 20.29 14.84
N GLU A 89 5.72 19.67 15.75
CA GLU A 89 5.53 18.27 16.13
C GLU A 89 4.22 18.10 16.91
N LEU A 90 3.30 17.33 16.34
CA LEU A 90 2.07 16.94 17.04
C LEU A 90 2.42 16.10 18.27
N SER A 91 1.91 16.51 19.44
CA SER A 91 1.97 15.67 20.64
C SER A 91 1.36 14.28 20.36
N PRO A 92 1.90 13.18 20.91
CA PRO A 92 1.38 11.82 20.66
C PRO A 92 -0.13 11.67 20.92
N THR A 93 -0.67 12.42 21.87
CA THR A 93 -2.11 12.43 22.16
C THR A 93 -2.91 13.14 21.07
N ALA A 94 -2.42 14.29 20.59
CA ALA A 94 -3.04 15.02 19.49
C ALA A 94 -3.01 14.19 18.19
N ALA A 95 -1.86 13.58 17.87
CA ALA A 95 -1.72 12.67 16.73
C ALA A 95 -2.66 11.46 16.84
N GLY A 96 -2.76 10.85 18.03
CA GLY A 96 -3.69 9.74 18.26
C GLY A 96 -5.16 10.11 18.09
N VAL A 97 -5.57 11.30 18.56
CA VAL A 97 -6.95 11.80 18.38
C VAL A 97 -7.24 12.07 16.91
N VAL A 98 -6.34 12.75 16.19
CA VAL A 98 -6.50 13.02 14.76
C VAL A 98 -6.59 11.73 13.96
N LEU A 99 -5.71 10.75 14.23
CA LEU A 99 -5.72 9.44 13.57
C LEU A 99 -7.06 8.72 13.74
N LEU A 100 -7.61 8.72 14.96
CA LEU A 100 -8.90 8.10 15.24
C LEU A 100 -10.04 8.81 14.48
N VAL A 101 -10.07 10.14 14.53
CA VAL A 101 -11.10 10.94 13.84
C VAL A 101 -11.06 10.72 12.34
N VAL A 102 -9.88 10.77 11.72
CA VAL A 102 -9.71 10.53 10.28
C VAL A 102 -10.10 9.10 9.92
N THR A 103 -9.73 8.12 10.75
CA THR A 103 -10.08 6.70 10.51
C THR A 103 -11.60 6.51 10.50
N VAL A 104 -12.32 7.11 11.46
CA VAL A 104 -13.80 7.05 11.50
C VAL A 104 -14.42 7.77 10.30
N ALA A 105 -13.90 8.94 9.93
CA ALA A 105 -14.39 9.68 8.77
C ALA A 105 -14.19 8.90 7.46
N VAL A 106 -13.01 8.31 7.26
CA VAL A 106 -12.72 7.46 6.09
C VAL A 106 -13.60 6.22 6.07
N ALA A 107 -13.83 5.58 7.22
CA ALA A 107 -14.72 4.42 7.32
C ALA A 107 -16.17 4.77 6.92
N ALA A 108 -16.69 5.91 7.40
CA ALA A 108 -18.02 6.38 7.01
C ALA A 108 -18.10 6.67 5.50
N CYS A 109 -17.12 7.36 4.94
CA CYS A 109 -17.04 7.60 3.50
C CYS A 109 -16.95 6.30 2.69
N ALA A 110 -16.19 5.31 3.16
CA ALA A 110 -16.07 4.01 2.52
C ALA A 110 -17.39 3.23 2.53
N GLU A 111 -18.16 3.30 3.61
CA GLU A 111 -19.48 2.65 3.69
C GLU A 111 -20.47 3.26 2.69
N TYR A 112 -20.54 4.60 2.60
CA TYR A 112 -21.36 5.27 1.59
C TYR A 112 -20.88 4.99 0.16
N LEU A 113 -19.57 4.95 -0.06
CA LEU A 113 -18.98 4.63 -1.37
C LEU A 113 -19.36 3.21 -1.81
N VAL A 114 -19.16 2.21 -0.94
CA VAL A 114 -19.48 0.81 -1.24
C VAL A 114 -20.98 0.61 -1.43
N GLY A 115 -21.81 1.26 -0.60
CA GLY A 115 -23.26 1.21 -0.73
C GLY A 115 -23.78 1.76 -2.07
N SER A 116 -23.06 2.71 -2.67
CA SER A 116 -23.45 3.32 -3.96
C SER A 116 -23.00 2.51 -5.19
N ILE A 117 -22.21 1.43 -5.01
CA ILE A 117 -21.66 0.67 -6.15
C ILE A 117 -22.78 0.03 -6.98
N ASP A 118 -23.78 -0.57 -6.34
CA ASP A 118 -24.86 -1.26 -7.04
C ASP A 118 -25.69 -0.31 -7.90
N ASP A 119 -26.01 0.88 -7.37
CA ASP A 119 -26.75 1.93 -8.09
C ASP A 119 -25.96 2.45 -9.30
N ILE A 120 -24.63 2.62 -9.17
CA ILE A 120 -23.75 3.07 -10.26
C ILE A 120 -23.67 2.00 -11.36
N VAL A 121 -23.60 0.72 -10.99
CA VAL A 121 -23.55 -0.40 -11.94
C VAL A 121 -24.85 -0.45 -12.76
N GLU A 122 -26.00 -0.26 -12.12
CA GLU A 122 -27.31 -0.26 -12.76
C GLU A 122 -27.50 0.95 -13.69
N THR A 123 -27.08 2.14 -13.25
CA THR A 123 -27.32 3.40 -13.97
C THR A 123 -26.30 3.65 -15.10
N SER A 124 -25.03 3.31 -14.87
CA SER A 124 -23.91 3.70 -15.74
C SER A 124 -23.39 2.57 -16.64
N HIS A 125 -23.95 1.35 -16.55
CA HIS A 125 -23.49 0.15 -17.25
C HIS A 125 -21.99 -0.17 -17.06
N ILE A 126 -21.41 0.28 -15.94
CA ILE A 126 -20.01 -0.03 -15.57
C ILE A 126 -20.03 -1.30 -14.73
N SER A 127 -19.09 -2.23 -14.99
CA SER A 127 -19.03 -3.48 -14.22
C SER A 127 -18.49 -3.26 -12.81
N LYS A 128 -18.97 -4.07 -11.84
CA LYS A 128 -18.39 -4.13 -10.48
C LYS A 128 -16.88 -4.38 -10.52
N THR A 129 -16.41 -5.20 -11.45
CA THR A 129 -14.99 -5.47 -11.66
C THR A 129 -14.21 -4.22 -12.06
N PHE A 130 -14.73 -3.38 -12.96
CA PHE A 130 -14.06 -2.13 -13.34
C PHE A 130 -14.00 -1.16 -12.18
N ILE A 131 -15.10 -1.01 -11.43
CA ILE A 131 -15.14 -0.15 -10.23
C ILE A 131 -14.10 -0.64 -9.21
N GLY A 132 -14.11 -1.93 -8.89
CA GLY A 132 -13.21 -2.52 -7.89
C GLY A 132 -11.74 -2.55 -8.29
N LEU A 133 -11.43 -2.77 -9.58
CA LEU A 133 -10.05 -2.94 -10.04
C LEU A 133 -9.41 -1.64 -10.54
N ILE A 134 -10.20 -0.66 -10.98
CA ILE A 134 -9.70 0.60 -11.54
C ILE A 134 -10.07 1.79 -10.66
N LEU A 135 -11.35 2.02 -10.40
CA LEU A 135 -11.80 3.25 -9.73
C LEU A 135 -11.39 3.30 -8.25
N ILE A 136 -11.61 2.22 -7.49
CA ILE A 136 -11.28 2.18 -6.07
C ILE A 136 -9.77 2.38 -5.82
N PRO A 137 -8.85 1.67 -6.52
CA PRO A 137 -7.42 1.87 -6.32
C PRO A 137 -6.93 3.27 -6.68
N ILE A 138 -7.53 3.92 -7.69
CA ILE A 138 -7.17 5.31 -8.05
C ILE A 138 -7.44 6.24 -6.87
N VAL A 139 -8.61 6.16 -6.25
CA VAL A 139 -8.97 7.03 -5.12
C VAL A 139 -8.17 6.67 -3.88
N GLY A 140 -8.02 5.38 -3.59
CA GLY A 140 -7.30 4.90 -2.40
C GLY A 140 -5.81 5.25 -2.40
N ASN A 141 -5.18 5.25 -3.58
CA ASN A 141 -3.73 5.47 -3.71
C ASN A 141 -3.40 6.87 -4.29
N ALA A 142 -4.40 7.76 -4.44
CA ALA A 142 -4.21 9.08 -5.06
C ALA A 142 -3.15 9.92 -4.33
N ALA A 143 -3.22 9.96 -2.99
CA ALA A 143 -2.28 10.72 -2.18
C ALA A 143 -0.84 10.20 -2.38
N GLU A 144 -0.64 8.88 -2.32
CA GLU A 144 0.67 8.26 -2.54
C GLU A 144 1.21 8.52 -3.95
N HIS A 145 0.34 8.47 -4.98
CA HIS A 145 0.72 8.79 -6.35
C HIS A 145 1.15 10.25 -6.50
N VAL A 146 0.44 11.19 -5.87
CA VAL A 146 0.80 12.61 -5.90
C VAL A 146 2.16 12.83 -5.23
N THR A 147 2.38 12.27 -4.04
CA THR A 147 3.68 12.32 -3.35
C THR A 147 4.79 11.73 -4.22
N ALA A 148 4.57 10.56 -4.83
CA ALA A 148 5.57 9.92 -5.70
C ALA A 148 5.92 10.81 -6.92
N VAL A 149 4.93 11.48 -7.53
CA VAL A 149 5.17 12.41 -8.65
C VAL A 149 5.95 13.64 -8.19
N ILE A 150 5.56 14.27 -7.07
CA ILE A 150 6.25 15.46 -6.53
C ILE A 150 7.71 15.13 -6.22
N VAL A 151 7.95 14.01 -5.55
CA VAL A 151 9.30 13.54 -5.23
C VAL A 151 10.10 13.22 -6.49
N SER A 152 9.48 12.62 -7.51
CA SER A 152 10.13 12.34 -8.79
C SER A 152 10.54 13.62 -9.52
N MET A 153 9.73 14.68 -9.43
CA MET A 153 10.05 15.99 -10.01
C MET A 153 11.25 16.67 -9.34
N LYS A 154 11.61 16.26 -8.12
CA LYS A 154 12.80 16.72 -7.39
C LYS A 154 14.06 15.87 -7.69
N ASP A 155 14.05 15.10 -8.78
CA ASP A 155 15.13 14.18 -9.20
C ASP A 155 15.43 13.07 -8.16
N LYS A 156 14.50 12.81 -7.24
CA LYS A 156 14.59 11.77 -6.20
C LYS A 156 13.83 10.51 -6.62
N MET A 157 14.11 9.98 -7.82
CA MET A 157 13.39 8.81 -8.36
C MET A 157 13.44 7.57 -7.46
N ASP A 158 14.56 7.35 -6.76
CA ASP A 158 14.74 6.24 -5.81
C ASP A 158 13.70 6.26 -4.69
N LEU A 159 13.35 7.46 -4.19
CA LEU A 159 12.34 7.64 -3.16
C LEU A 159 10.93 7.41 -3.68
N ALA A 160 10.62 7.92 -4.88
CA ALA A 160 9.33 7.68 -5.52
C ALA A 160 9.08 6.18 -5.77
N LEU A 161 10.12 5.45 -6.19
CA LEU A 161 10.08 4.00 -6.33
C LEU A 161 9.84 3.30 -4.99
N ASN A 162 10.48 3.75 -3.91
CA ASN A 162 10.27 3.18 -2.58
C ASN A 162 8.82 3.37 -2.09
N VAL A 163 8.20 4.53 -2.35
CA VAL A 163 6.77 4.79 -2.04
C VAL A 163 5.88 3.81 -2.80
N ALA A 164 6.03 3.71 -4.12
CA ALA A 164 5.20 2.85 -4.96
C ALA A 164 5.37 1.35 -4.64
N ILE A 165 6.62 0.91 -4.44
CA ILE A 165 6.95 -0.48 -4.10
C ILE A 165 6.46 -0.83 -2.69
N GLY A 166 6.61 0.07 -1.72
CA GLY A 166 6.17 -0.13 -0.34
C GLY A 166 4.67 -0.39 -0.25
N SER A 167 3.86 0.46 -0.88
CA SER A 167 2.40 0.31 -0.96
C SER A 167 2.01 -0.99 -1.67
N SER A 168 2.67 -1.33 -2.78
CA SER A 168 2.43 -2.60 -3.51
C SER A 168 2.72 -3.85 -2.67
N LEU A 169 3.80 -3.84 -1.88
CA LEU A 169 4.16 -4.94 -0.99
C LEU A 169 3.16 -5.09 0.15
N GLN A 170 2.70 -3.99 0.74
CA GLN A 170 1.66 -4.03 1.78
C GLN A 170 0.36 -4.63 1.25
N ILE A 171 -0.09 -4.22 0.06
CA ILE A 171 -1.30 -4.77 -0.54
C ILE A 171 -1.14 -6.26 -0.86
N ALA A 172 0.02 -6.66 -1.42
CA ALA A 172 0.29 -8.03 -1.86
C ALA A 172 0.49 -9.03 -0.71
N LEU A 173 1.22 -8.64 0.34
CA LEU A 173 1.66 -9.55 1.42
C LEU A 173 0.83 -9.45 2.69
N LEU A 174 0.17 -8.32 2.92
CA LEU A 174 -0.66 -8.11 4.11
C LEU A 174 -2.14 -8.05 3.72
N VAL A 175 -2.55 -7.04 2.95
CA VAL A 175 -3.98 -6.74 2.75
C VAL A 175 -4.70 -7.89 2.04
N THR A 176 -4.19 -8.33 0.88
CA THR A 176 -4.81 -9.41 0.09
C THR A 176 -4.93 -10.72 0.86
N PRO A 177 -3.86 -11.30 1.44
CA PRO A 177 -3.98 -12.54 2.20
C PRO A 177 -4.78 -12.38 3.51
N PHE A 178 -4.73 -11.22 4.16
CA PHE A 178 -5.55 -10.97 5.35
C PHE A 178 -7.05 -10.95 5.00
N LEU A 179 -7.43 -10.33 3.88
CA LEU A 179 -8.82 -10.37 3.38
C LEU A 179 -9.31 -11.76 2.97
N VAL A 180 -8.41 -12.68 2.62
CA VAL A 180 -8.77 -14.08 2.32
C VAL A 180 -9.09 -14.87 3.60
N ILE A 181 -8.51 -14.48 4.74
CA ILE A 181 -8.67 -15.17 6.03
C ILE A 181 -9.88 -14.63 6.82
N LEU A 182 -10.26 -13.37 6.60
CA LEU A 182 -11.40 -12.71 7.24
C LEU A 182 -12.73 -13.29 6.75
#